data_AF-A0A4D7AT63-F1
#
_entry.id   AF-A0A4D7AT63-F1
#
_cell.length_a   1.000
_cell.length_b   1.000
_cell.length_c   1.000
_cell.angle_alpha   90.00
_cell.angle_beta   90.00
_cell.angle_gamma   90.00
#
_symmetry.space_group_name_H-M   'P 1'
#
loop_
_entity.id
_entity.type
_entity.pdbx_description
1 polymer ?
#
loop_
_entity_poly.entity_id
_entity_poly.type
_entity_poly.pdbx_seq_one_letter_code
_entity_poly.pdbx_strand_id
1 'polypeptide(L)' 'MRSEMETAIREANLGNDDTDIARRYLIDQVPQIDIAAEFGWERSTISYRLKRILRKVESTAQKLHFT' A
#
# COMPACT_ATOMS: atom_id res chain seq x y z
N MET A 1 -14.58 2.31 -6.07
CA MET A 1 -13.59 1.23 -5.81
C MET A 1 -12.16 1.65 -6.11
N ARG A 2 -11.68 1.74 -7.36
CA ARG A 2 -10.27 2.14 -7.63
C ARG A 2 -9.93 3.55 -7.12
N SER A 3 -10.78 4.53 -7.43
CA SER A 3 -10.61 5.92 -6.99
C SER A 3 -10.64 6.08 -5.47
N GLU A 4 -11.46 5.30 -4.78
CA GLU A 4 -11.52 5.27 -3.31
C GLU A 4 -10.26 4.67 -2.71
N MET A 5 -9.74 3.58 -3.30
CA MET A 5 -8.46 2.99 -2.87
C MET A 5 -7.28 3.97 -3.08
N GLU A 6 -7.22 4.62 -4.24
CA GLU A 6 -6.21 5.66 -4.52
C GLU A 6 -6.29 6.81 -3.50
N THR A 7 -7.51 7.24 -3.18
CA THR A 7 -7.75 8.29 -2.18
C THR A 7 -7.36 7.83 -0.78
N ALA A 8 -7.73 6.61 -0.37
CA ALA A 8 -7.36 6.06 0.93
C ALA A 8 -5.85 5.92 1.10
N ILE A 9 -5.13 5.49 0.06
CA ILE A 9 -3.66 5.40 0.06
C ILE A 9 -3.03 6.79 0.20
N ARG A 10 -3.53 7.79 -0.55
CA ARG A 10 -3.04 9.17 -0.50
C ARG A 10 -3.24 9.77 0.89
N GLU A 11 -4.43 9.60 1.47
CA GLU A 11 -4.80 10.16 2.77
C GLU A 11 -4.23 9.38 3.97
N ALA A 12 -3.71 8.16 3.76
CA ALA A 12 -3.10 7.36 4.83
C ALA A 12 -1.74 7.88 5.31
N ASN A 13 -1.15 8.85 4.59
CA ASN A 13 0.14 9.47 4.91
C ASN A 13 1.20 8.42 5.26
N LEU A 14 1.47 7.52 4.31
CA LEU A 14 2.31 6.35 4.51
C LEU A 14 3.82 6.66 4.46
N GLY A 15 4.19 7.79 3.84
CA GLY A 15 5.56 8.08 3.40
C GLY A 15 5.82 7.54 2.00
N ASN A 16 6.83 8.09 1.31
CA ASN A 16 7.01 7.88 -0.14
C ASN A 16 7.10 6.40 -0.54
N ASP A 17 8.00 5.64 0.08
CA ASP A 17 8.19 4.23 -0.25
C ASP A 17 6.94 3.39 0.03
N ASP A 18 6.30 3.57 1.18
CA ASP A 18 5.11 2.78 1.54
C ASP A 18 3.91 3.16 0.69
N THR A 19 3.81 4.42 0.26
CA THR A 19 2.80 4.85 -0.72
C THR A 19 3.03 4.16 -2.06
N ASP A 20 4.28 4.06 -2.53
CA ASP A 20 4.58 3.38 -3.78
C ASP A 20 4.31 1.85 -3.69
N ILE A 21 4.74 1.21 -2.60
CA ILE A 21 4.40 -0.20 -2.30
C ILE A 21 2.88 -0.39 -2.27
N ALA A 22 2.14 0.49 -1.59
CA ALA A 22 0.69 0.39 -1.48
C ALA A 22 0.00 0.48 -2.85
N ARG A 23 0.42 1.42 -3.70
CA ARG A 23 -0.14 1.57 -5.06
C ARG A 23 0.13 0.32 -5.89
N ARG A 24 1.39 -0.11 -5.95
CA ARG A 24 1.81 -1.28 -6.73
C ARG A 24 1.11 -2.55 -6.28
N TYR A 25 1.01 -2.77 -4.98
CA TYR A 25 0.42 -4.00 -4.44
C TYR A 25 -1.11 -4.01 -4.46
N LEU A 26 -1.76 -2.91 -4.05
CA LEU A 26 -3.22 -2.88 -3.87
C LEU A 26 -3.98 -2.49 -5.14
N ILE A 27 -3.39 -1.66 -6.00
CA ILE A 27 -4.04 -1.17 -7.21
C ILE A 27 -3.51 -1.92 -8.43
N ASP A 28 -2.20 -1.93 -8.62
CA ASP A 28 -1.59 -2.50 -9.83
C ASP A 28 -1.38 -4.03 -9.71
N GLN A 29 -1.64 -4.61 -8.53
CA GLN A 29 -1.55 -6.04 -8.23
C GLN A 29 -0.16 -6.64 -8.56
N VAL A 30 0.90 -5.85 -8.41
CA VAL A 30 2.28 -6.30 -8.61
C VAL A 30 2.68 -7.26 -7.48
N PRO A 31 3.26 -8.43 -7.79
CA PRO A 31 3.74 -9.37 -6.77
C PRO A 31 4.78 -8.75 -5.83
N GLN A 32 4.74 -9.14 -4.55
CA GLN A 32 5.68 -8.62 -3.53
C GLN A 32 7.16 -8.86 -3.90
N ILE A 33 7.46 -9.94 -4.62
CA ILE A 33 8.83 -10.27 -5.04
C ILE A 33 9.34 -9.28 -6.09
N ASP A 34 8.49 -8.84 -7.01
CA ASP A 34 8.87 -7.90 -8.07
C ASP A 34 9.04 -6.49 -7.51
N ILE A 35 8.14 -6.07 -6.61
CA ILE A 35 8.31 -4.83 -5.83
C ILE A 35 9.63 -4.89 -5.06
N ALA A 36 9.92 -6.00 -4.39
CA ALA A 36 11.16 -6.13 -3.63
C ALA A 36 12.41 -6.00 -4.52
N ALA A 37 12.39 -6.62 -5.70
CA ALA A 37 13.49 -6.53 -6.66
C ALA A 37 13.76 -5.10 -7.12
N GLU A 38 12.72 -4.30 -7.38
CA GLU A 38 12.87 -2.89 -7.76
C GLU A 38 13.43 -2.00 -6.64
N PHE A 39 13.06 -2.30 -5.40
CA PHE A 39 13.56 -1.59 -4.22
C PHE A 39 14.95 -2.09 -3.74
N GLY A 40 15.48 -3.16 -4.32
CA GLY A 40 16.71 -3.80 -3.84
C GLY A 40 16.56 -4.43 -2.45
N TRP A 41 15.35 -4.89 -2.11
CA TRP A 41 15.03 -5.51 -0.82
C TRP A 41 14.66 -6.98 -0.96
N GLU A 42 14.61 -7.66 0.18
CA GLU A 42 13.99 -8.98 0.25
C GLU A 42 12.46 -8.86 0.21
N ARG A 43 11.80 -9.89 -0.35
CA ARG A 43 10.34 -10.02 -0.32
C ARG A 43 9.79 -10.00 1.11
N SER A 44 10.54 -10.54 2.07
CA SER A 44 10.23 -10.53 3.50
C SER A 44 10.04 -9.10 4.03
N THR A 45 10.87 -8.15 3.59
CA THR A 45 10.78 -6.72 3.90
C THR A 45 9.47 -6.12 3.39
N ILE A 46 9.08 -6.41 2.13
CA ILE A 46 7.80 -5.96 1.57
C ILE A 46 6.63 -6.53 2.36
N SER A 47 6.66 -7.83 2.66
CA SER A 47 5.62 -8.50 3.47
C SER A 47 5.47 -7.86 4.86
N TYR A 48 6.58 -7.54 5.53
CA TYR A 48 6.56 -6.87 6.84
C TYR A 48 5.96 -5.47 6.76
N ARG A 49 6.37 -4.65 5.77
CA ARG A 49 5.85 -3.29 5.57
C ARG A 49 4.36 -3.30 5.25
N LEU A 50 3.91 -4.23 4.40
CA LEU A 50 2.51 -4.37 4.01
C LEU A 50 1.58 -4.53 5.21
N LYS A 51 1.99 -5.21 6.29
CA LYS A 51 1.19 -5.34 7.52
C LYS A 51 0.83 -3.97 8.14
N ARG A 52 1.74 -2.99 8.08
CA ARG A 52 1.45 -1.62 8.57
C ARG A 52 0.69 -0.81 7.52
N ILE A 53 1.05 -0.93 6.24
CA ILE A 53 0.38 -0.25 5.13
C ILE A 53 -1.11 -0.58 5.13
N LEU A 54 -1.46 -1.87 5.09
CA LEU A 54 -2.83 -2.35 5.04
C LEU A 54 -3.67 -1.78 6.18
N ARG A 55 -3.18 -1.88 7.41
CA ARG A 55 -3.88 -1.33 8.59
C ARG A 55 -4.12 0.17 8.50
N LYS A 56 -3.15 0.93 8.00
CA LYS A 56 -3.30 2.39 7.83
C LYS A 56 -4.29 2.73 6.72
N VAL A 57 -4.18 2.08 5.56
CA VAL A 57 -5.09 2.31 4.42
C VAL A 57 -6.52 1.96 4.80
N GLU A 58 -6.74 0.82 5.45
CA GLU A 58 -8.05 0.39 5.94
C GLU A 58 -8.63 1.39 6.96
N SER A 59 -7.85 1.80 7.96
CA SER A 59 -8.29 2.80 8.95
C SER A 59 -8.64 4.14 8.30
N THR A 60 -7.89 4.56 7.28
CA THR A 60 -8.18 5.79 6.52
C THR A 60 -9.44 5.63 5.68
N ALA A 61 -9.61 4.52 4.96
CA ALA A 61 -10.82 4.25 4.18
C ALA A 61 -12.08 4.29 5.05
N GLN A 62 -12.03 3.70 6.25
CA GLN A 62 -13.12 3.75 7.23
C GLN A 62 -13.46 5.18 7.66
N LYS A 63 -12.44 6.02 7.93
CA LYS A 63 -12.64 7.44 8.28
C LYS A 63 -13.20 8.28 7.14
N LEU A 64 -12.94 7.88 5.91
CA LEU A 64 -13.46 8.52 4.70
C LEU A 64 -14.84 7.97 4.29
N HIS A 65 -15.40 7.03 5.07
CA HIS A 65 -16.67 6.37 4.79
C HIS A 65 -16.71 5.66 3.42
N PHE A 66 -15.55 5.16 2.97
CA PHE A 66 -15.51 4.29 1.80
C PHE A 66 -16.05 2.91 2.17
N THR A 67 -16.78 2.31 1.23
CA THR A 67 -17.52 1.03 1.43
C THR A 67 -16.81 -0.13 0.74
#